data_AF-A0A6N4DDX4-F1
#
_entry.id   AF-A0A6N4DDX4-F1
#
_cell.length_a   1.000
_cell.length_b   1.000
_cell.length_c   1.000
_cell.angle_alpha   90.00
_cell.angle_beta   90.00
_cell.angle_gamma   90.00
#
_symmetry.space_group_name_H-M   'P 1'
#
loop_
_entity.id
_entity.type
_entity.pdbx_description
1 polymer ?
#
loop_
_entity_poly.entity_id
_entity_poly.type
_entity_poly.pdbx_seq_one_letter_code
_entity_poly.pdbx_strand_id
1 'polypeptide(L)'
;MPWIQLTVAGYEQAAPHIGELLEEQGAVAVTFRDAQDNPIFEPPRGEAVYWHETLITGLFDAEADLKPVIAALQASPHFTGGLDYKTDGLEDKDWEREWMDNFHPIRFGERLWVCPSWREIPDPAAVNILLDPGMAFGTGTHPTTALCLTWLDGQDLTGKTVVDFGCGSGILAIAALLLGAERAIG
;
A
#
# COMPACT_ATOMS: atom_id res chain seq x y z
N MET A 1 14.64 -10.19 7.79
CA MET A 1 15.74 -9.83 8.71
C MET A 1 15.31 -8.59 9.48
N PRO A 2 15.62 -8.47 10.79
CA PRO A 2 15.26 -7.27 11.55
C PRO A 2 15.97 -6.04 10.96
N TRP A 3 15.31 -4.89 11.03
CA TRP A 3 15.86 -3.62 10.56
C TRP A 3 15.95 -2.61 11.71
N ILE A 4 16.76 -1.58 11.55
CA ILE A 4 16.77 -0.42 12.44
C ILE A 4 16.53 0.85 11.63
N GLN A 5 15.70 1.73 12.16
CA GLN A 5 15.38 3.02 11.58
C GLN A 5 16.11 4.12 12.35
N LEU A 6 16.78 5.02 11.64
CA LEU A 6 17.32 6.27 12.18
C LEU A 6 16.49 7.42 11.62
N THR A 7 15.77 8.14 12.49
CA THR A 7 14.96 9.30 12.12
C THR A 7 15.59 10.58 12.65
N VAL A 8 15.68 11.58 11.79
CA VAL A 8 16.16 12.93 12.11
C VAL A 8 15.17 13.96 11.60
N ALA A 9 15.04 15.09 12.31
CA ALA A 9 14.26 16.22 11.83
C ALA A 9 15.15 17.12 10.95
N GLY A 10 14.63 17.55 9.81
CA GLY A 10 15.30 18.47 8.91
C GLY A 10 14.31 19.49 8.33
N TYR A 11 14.83 20.64 7.93
CA TYR A 11 14.03 21.65 7.23
C TYR A 11 14.04 21.40 5.72
N GLU A 12 13.04 21.93 5.01
CA GLU A 12 12.80 21.72 3.57
C GLU A 12 14.06 21.71 2.68
N GLN A 13 14.97 22.67 2.88
CA GLN A 13 16.20 22.79 2.06
C GLN A 13 17.29 21.76 2.42
N ALA A 14 17.29 21.29 3.67
CA ALA A 14 18.26 20.32 4.17
C ALA A 14 17.79 18.87 3.97
N ALA A 15 16.48 18.63 3.91
CA ALA A 15 15.89 17.30 3.77
C ALA A 15 16.53 16.45 2.65
N PRO A 16 16.64 16.90 1.39
CA PRO A 16 17.23 16.07 0.33
C PRO A 16 18.69 15.70 0.62
N HIS A 17 19.50 16.65 1.07
CA HIS A 17 20.92 16.44 1.41
C HIS A 17 21.09 15.47 2.59
N ILE A 18 20.20 15.55 3.58
CA ILE A 18 20.17 14.60 4.71
C ILE A 18 19.83 13.19 4.21
N GLY A 19 18.90 13.09 3.26
CA GLY A 19 18.55 11.81 2.63
C GLY A 19 19.71 11.20 1.86
N GLU A 20 20.36 11.97 1.00
CA GLU A 20 21.55 11.54 0.26
C GLU A 20 22.66 11.06 1.22
N LEU A 21 22.90 11.79 2.31
CA LEU A 21 23.88 11.40 3.32
C LEU A 21 23.52 10.06 3.98
N LEU A 22 22.25 9.81 4.27
CA LEU A 22 21.82 8.52 4.83
C LEU A 22 22.06 7.38 3.83
N GLU A 23 21.77 7.57 2.53
CA GLU A 23 22.03 6.60 1.47
C GLU A 23 23.54 6.31 1.33
N GLU A 24 24.38 7.36 1.30
CA GLU A 24 25.84 7.23 1.25
C GLU A 24 26.41 6.48 2.45
N GLN A 25 25.77 6.60 3.62
CA GLN A 25 26.14 5.90 4.85
C GLN A 25 25.54 4.50 4.96
N GLY A 26 24.86 4.00 3.91
CA GLY A 26 24.40 2.63 3.81
C GLY A 26 22.93 2.40 4.15
N ALA A 27 22.09 3.44 4.17
CA ALA A 27 20.65 3.25 4.23
C ALA A 27 20.16 2.53 2.96
N VAL A 28 19.36 1.48 3.11
CA VAL A 28 18.77 0.75 1.97
C VAL A 28 17.55 1.47 1.40
N ALA A 29 16.96 2.37 2.18
CA ALA A 29 15.86 3.22 1.79
C ALA A 29 15.83 4.47 2.68
N VAL A 30 15.35 5.58 2.12
CA VAL A 30 15.11 6.83 2.84
C VAL A 30 13.65 7.25 2.64
N THR A 31 12.97 7.53 3.75
CA THR A 31 11.58 7.96 3.77
C THR A 31 11.47 9.38 4.30
N PHE A 32 10.75 10.24 3.59
CA PHE A 32 10.43 11.61 4.00
C PHE A 32 8.99 11.65 4.50
N ARG A 33 8.77 12.15 5.72
CA ARG A 33 7.44 12.34 6.31
C ARG A 33 7.30 13.75 6.84
N ASP A 34 6.08 14.24 6.85
CA ASP A 34 5.74 15.47 7.55
C ASP A 34 5.84 15.28 9.07
N ALA A 35 6.34 16.31 9.77
CA ALA A 35 6.29 16.37 11.23
C ALA A 35 4.94 16.92 11.76
N GLN A 36 4.17 17.66 10.95
CA GLN A 36 3.03 18.47 11.42
C GLN A 36 1.67 18.24 10.71
N ASP A 37 1.57 17.26 9.80
CA ASP A 37 0.35 16.90 9.05
C ASP A 37 -0.25 18.05 8.18
N ASN A 38 0.63 18.87 7.62
CA ASN A 38 0.38 19.86 6.58
C ASN A 38 0.33 19.19 5.18
N PRO A 39 -0.75 19.35 4.41
CA PRO A 39 -0.83 18.77 3.07
C PRO A 39 0.10 19.50 2.08
N ILE A 40 0.89 18.73 1.33
CA ILE A 40 1.56 19.20 0.10
C ILE A 40 0.64 18.91 -1.08
N PHE A 41 0.34 19.93 -1.87
CA PHE A 41 -0.40 19.79 -3.13
C PHE A 41 0.53 19.35 -4.27
N GLU A 42 -0.04 18.78 -5.33
CA GLU A 42 0.72 18.28 -6.47
C GLU A 42 1.66 19.36 -7.03
N PRO A 43 2.99 19.15 -6.94
CA PRO A 43 3.94 20.12 -7.44
C PRO A 43 4.00 20.11 -8.96
N PRO A 44 4.58 21.15 -9.58
CA PRO A 44 4.91 21.13 -11.00
C PRO A 44 5.75 19.89 -11.36
N ARG A 45 5.56 19.38 -12.59
CA ARG A 45 6.28 18.19 -13.05
C ARG A 45 7.79 18.40 -12.96
N GLY A 46 8.45 17.54 -12.19
CA GLY A 46 9.91 17.54 -12.01
C GLY A 46 10.40 18.26 -10.76
N GLU A 47 9.50 18.83 -9.94
CA GLU A 47 9.86 19.48 -8.68
C GLU A 47 9.49 18.58 -7.50
N ALA A 48 10.49 18.27 -6.65
CA ALA A 48 10.26 17.67 -5.35
C ALA A 48 10.05 18.79 -4.32
N VAL A 49 8.89 18.79 -3.66
CA VAL A 49 8.57 19.70 -2.56
C VAL A 49 8.64 18.91 -1.26
N TYR A 50 9.35 19.45 -0.27
CA TYR A 50 9.44 18.85 1.06
C TYR A 50 8.68 19.71 2.07
N TRP A 51 8.26 19.11 3.18
CA TRP A 51 7.62 19.85 4.26
C TRP A 51 8.63 20.79 4.92
N HIS A 52 8.13 21.93 5.43
CA HIS A 52 8.97 22.89 6.15
C HIS A 52 9.72 22.21 7.30
N GLU A 53 9.04 21.31 8.04
CA GLU A 53 9.65 20.40 9.00
C GLU A 53 9.40 18.96 8.52
N THR A 54 10.46 18.32 8.04
CA THR A 54 10.41 16.96 7.49
C THR A 54 11.15 16.02 8.43
N LEU A 55 10.55 14.88 8.74
CA LEU A 55 11.20 13.74 9.35
C LEU A 55 11.82 12.89 8.25
N ILE A 56 13.15 12.78 8.27
CA ILE A 56 13.92 11.95 7.34
C ILE A 56 14.31 10.67 8.08
N THR A 57 13.84 9.53 7.59
CA THR A 57 14.09 8.21 8.18
C THR A 57 14.92 7.36 7.23
N GLY A 58 16.14 6.99 7.63
CA GLY A 58 16.96 5.99 6.96
C GLY A 58 16.72 4.60 7.52
N LEU A 59 16.57 3.60 6.65
CA LEU A 59 16.44 2.19 7.01
C LEU A 59 17.79 1.47 6.87
N PHE A 60 18.25 0.82 7.93
CA PHE A 60 19.53 0.10 7.97
C PHE A 60 19.31 -1.32 8.45
N ASP A 61 20.24 -2.22 8.11
CA ASP A 61 20.31 -3.56 8.70
C ASP A 61 20.38 -3.44 10.23
N ALA A 62 19.67 -4.29 10.98
CA ALA A 62 19.63 -4.19 12.45
C ALA A 62 21.01 -4.33 13.13
N GLU A 63 21.97 -4.99 12.48
CA GLU A 63 23.33 -5.14 12.99
C GLU A 63 24.26 -3.99 12.57
N ALA A 64 23.75 -3.00 11.82
CA ALA A 64 24.54 -1.84 11.40
C ALA A 64 24.93 -0.97 12.60
N ASP A 65 26.21 -0.61 12.69
CA ASP A 65 26.66 0.40 13.66
C ASP A 65 26.24 1.79 13.17
N LEU A 66 25.23 2.37 13.82
CA LEU A 66 24.73 3.70 13.49
C LEU A 66 25.63 4.84 14.02
N LYS A 67 26.61 4.57 14.88
CA LYS A 67 27.52 5.60 15.40
C LYS A 67 28.26 6.40 14.32
N PRO A 68 28.89 5.77 13.30
CA PRO A 68 29.50 6.51 12.20
C PRO A 68 28.49 7.35 11.41
N VAL A 69 27.28 6.83 11.20
CA VAL A 69 26.19 7.53 10.50
C VAL A 69 25.79 8.81 11.26
N ILE A 70 25.57 8.67 12.57
CA ILE A 70 25.24 9.78 13.48
C ILE A 70 26.38 10.81 13.51
N ALA A 71 27.64 10.37 13.54
CA ALA A 71 28.79 11.27 13.52
C ALA A 71 28.89 12.05 12.20
N ALA A 72 28.60 11.40 11.06
CA ALA A 72 28.55 12.06 9.75
C ALA A 72 27.43 13.11 9.69
N LEU A 73 26.25 12.78 10.21
CA LEU A 73 25.13 13.72 10.33
C LEU A 73 25.47 14.90 11.23
N GLN A 74 26.09 14.67 12.38
CA GLN A 74 26.52 15.74 13.30
C GLN A 74 27.59 16.66 12.70
N ALA A 75 28.45 16.14 11.81
CA ALA A 75 29.45 16.93 11.10
C ALA A 75 28.86 17.73 9.92
N SER A 76 27.62 17.43 9.51
CA SER A 76 26.95 18.10 8.40
C SER A 76 26.63 19.57 8.74
N PRO A 77 26.79 20.50 7.78
CA PRO A 77 26.45 21.91 7.99
C PRO A 77 24.95 22.14 8.25
N HIS A 78 24.11 21.13 8.03
CA HIS A 78 22.67 21.19 8.25
C HIS A 78 22.26 21.07 9.74
N PHE A 79 23.18 20.69 10.64
CA PHE A 79 22.90 20.49 12.07
C PHE A 79 23.78 21.38 12.96
N THR A 80 23.58 22.70 12.89
CA THR A 80 24.38 23.69 13.64
C THR A 80 24.06 23.79 15.13
N GLY A 81 22.91 23.28 15.57
CA GLY A 81 22.42 23.34 16.97
C GLY A 81 22.53 22.02 17.74
N GLY A 82 23.15 21.00 17.14
CA GLY A 82 23.06 19.61 17.59
C GLY A 82 22.07 18.80 16.76
N LEU A 83 22.19 17.48 16.83
CA LEU A 83 21.35 16.53 16.12
C LEU A 83 20.36 15.90 17.09
N ASP A 84 19.06 16.19 16.92
CA ASP A 84 18.01 15.40 17.54
C ASP A 84 17.67 14.23 16.62
N TYR A 85 17.71 13.02 17.18
CA TYR A 85 17.49 11.80 16.42
C TYR A 85 16.82 10.72 17.27
N LYS A 86 16.08 9.86 16.58
CA LYS A 86 15.44 8.68 17.16
C LYS A 86 15.88 7.42 16.43
N THR A 87 16.24 6.39 17.18
CA THR A 87 16.47 5.06 16.64
C THR A 87 15.37 4.11 17.10
N ASP A 88 14.72 3.43 16.17
CA ASP A 88 13.70 2.43 16.48
C ASP A 88 14.03 1.12 15.76
N GLY A 89 13.95 0.00 16.48
CA GLY A 89 13.98 -1.31 15.86
C GLY A 89 12.70 -1.54 15.06
N LEU A 90 12.84 -1.98 13.82
CA LEU A 90 11.74 -2.41 12.98
C LEU A 90 11.76 -3.94 12.88
N GLU A 91 10.78 -4.56 13.52
CA GLU A 91 10.62 -6.01 13.46
C GLU A 91 10.37 -6.45 12.02
N ASP A 92 10.96 -7.58 11.67
CA ASP A 92 10.69 -8.28 10.42
C ASP A 92 9.28 -8.86 10.49
N LYS A 93 8.29 -8.05 10.12
CA LYS A 93 6.93 -8.54 9.93
C LYS A 93 6.83 -9.16 8.56
N ASP A 94 6.21 -10.33 8.49
CA ASP A 94 5.74 -10.90 7.24
C ASP A 94 4.56 -10.04 6.77
N TRP A 95 4.87 -8.92 6.12
CA TRP A 95 3.90 -7.94 5.65
C TRP A 95 2.92 -8.57 4.64
N GLU A 96 3.33 -9.61 3.93
CA GLU A 96 2.43 -10.40 3.08
C GLU A 96 1.38 -11.10 3.94
N ARG A 97 1.76 -11.75 5.05
CA ARG A 97 0.81 -12.37 5.99
C ARG A 97 -0.09 -11.37 6.71
N GLU A 98 0.47 -10.27 7.21
CA GLU A 98 -0.31 -9.22 7.89
C GLU A 98 -1.37 -8.64 6.93
N TRP A 99 -1.02 -8.47 5.66
CA TRP A 99 -1.97 -8.06 4.63
C TRP A 99 -3.01 -9.15 4.33
N MET A 100 -2.59 -10.42 4.19
CA MET A 100 -3.51 -11.56 3.97
C MET A 100 -4.52 -11.73 5.11
N ASP A 101 -4.13 -11.42 6.34
CA ASP A 101 -5.02 -11.53 7.49
C ASP A 101 -6.19 -10.54 7.42
N ASN A 102 -5.99 -9.40 6.77
CA ASN A 102 -7.02 -8.37 6.60
C ASN A 102 -7.99 -8.66 5.44
N PHE A 103 -7.77 -9.71 4.63
CA PHE A 103 -8.73 -10.13 3.60
C PHE A 103 -9.74 -11.13 4.18
N HIS A 104 -10.96 -10.65 4.29
CA HIS A 104 -12.12 -11.42 4.70
C HIS A 104 -13.10 -11.58 3.52
N PRO A 105 -13.91 -12.65 3.50
CA PRO A 105 -15.04 -12.75 2.58
C PRO A 105 -15.93 -11.50 2.62
N ILE A 106 -16.26 -10.96 1.45
CA ILE A 106 -17.12 -9.77 1.32
C ILE A 106 -18.36 -10.15 0.53
N ARG A 107 -19.54 -9.82 1.08
CA ARG A 107 -20.82 -9.98 0.38
C ARG A 107 -21.15 -8.72 -0.42
N PHE A 108 -21.57 -8.91 -1.66
CA PHE A 108 -22.09 -7.87 -2.55
C PHE A 108 -23.54 -8.20 -2.90
N GLY A 109 -24.46 -7.28 -2.61
CA GLY A 109 -25.90 -7.56 -2.73
C GLY A 109 -26.36 -8.61 -1.71
N GLU A 110 -27.16 -9.57 -2.19
CA GLU A 110 -27.81 -10.61 -1.39
C GLU A 110 -27.11 -11.96 -1.48
N ARG A 111 -26.71 -12.39 -2.69
CA ARG A 111 -26.23 -13.76 -2.93
C ARG A 111 -24.83 -13.86 -3.54
N LEU A 112 -24.12 -12.75 -3.76
CA LEU A 112 -22.77 -12.77 -4.32
C LEU A 112 -21.72 -12.54 -3.23
N TRP A 113 -20.73 -13.42 -3.17
CA TRP A 113 -19.59 -13.32 -2.28
C TRP A 113 -18.28 -13.35 -3.05
N VAL A 114 -17.30 -12.59 -2.57
CA VAL A 114 -15.90 -12.70 -2.99
C VAL A 114 -15.11 -13.21 -1.80
N CYS A 115 -14.47 -14.35 -1.96
CA CYS A 115 -13.78 -15.08 -0.91
C CYS A 115 -12.33 -15.33 -1.31
N PRO A 116 -11.34 -14.98 -0.46
CA PRO A 116 -9.97 -15.45 -0.66
C PRO A 116 -9.89 -16.96 -0.41
N SER A 117 -9.02 -17.65 -1.15
CA SER A 117 -8.94 -19.12 -1.19
C SER A 117 -8.58 -19.77 0.14
N TRP A 118 -7.95 -19.02 1.05
CA TRP A 118 -7.51 -19.46 2.38
C TRP A 118 -8.51 -19.19 3.51
N ARG A 119 -9.69 -18.61 3.22
CA ARG A 119 -10.73 -18.37 4.23
C ARG A 119 -11.94 -19.27 4.01
N GLU A 120 -12.67 -19.54 5.08
CA GLU A 120 -13.95 -20.26 5.00
C GLU A 120 -14.98 -19.43 4.23
N ILE A 121 -15.77 -20.11 3.40
CA ILE A 121 -16.87 -19.51 2.65
C ILE A 121 -18.09 -19.40 3.57
N PRO A 122 -18.61 -18.20 3.88
CA PRO A 122 -19.69 -18.03 4.86
C PRO A 122 -21.01 -18.68 4.43
N ASP A 123 -21.34 -18.62 3.13
CA ASP A 123 -22.52 -19.27 2.57
C ASP A 123 -22.12 -20.09 1.32
N PRO A 124 -21.84 -21.40 1.47
CA PRO A 124 -21.48 -22.26 0.35
C PRO A 124 -22.58 -22.44 -0.70
N ALA A 125 -23.84 -22.13 -0.37
CA ALA A 125 -24.97 -22.23 -1.29
C ALA A 125 -25.17 -20.95 -2.12
N ALA A 126 -24.54 -19.84 -1.73
CA ALA A 126 -24.53 -18.59 -2.47
C ALA A 126 -23.61 -18.65 -3.70
N VAL A 127 -23.64 -17.59 -4.51
CA VAL A 127 -22.71 -17.40 -5.62
C VAL A 127 -21.38 -16.95 -5.05
N ASN A 128 -20.35 -17.78 -5.15
CA ASN A 128 -19.05 -17.53 -4.56
C ASN A 128 -17.97 -17.36 -5.63
N ILE A 129 -17.33 -16.19 -5.66
CA ILE A 129 -16.13 -15.92 -6.42
C ILE A 129 -14.93 -16.21 -5.53
N LEU A 130 -14.12 -17.18 -5.91
CA LEU A 130 -12.80 -17.37 -5.30
C LEU A 130 -11.81 -16.44 -5.98
N LEU A 131 -11.32 -15.43 -5.25
CA LEU A 131 -10.37 -14.47 -5.77
C LEU A 131 -9.32 -14.15 -4.71
N ASP A 132 -8.09 -14.53 -5.01
CA ASP A 132 -6.95 -14.15 -4.19
C ASP A 132 -6.52 -12.74 -4.58
N PRO A 133 -6.34 -11.84 -3.60
CA PRO A 133 -5.87 -10.50 -3.88
C PRO A 133 -4.46 -10.56 -4.47
N GLY A 134 -4.20 -9.71 -5.46
CA GLY A 134 -2.93 -9.66 -6.18
C GLY A 134 -2.66 -8.26 -6.73
N MET A 135 -1.74 -8.16 -7.69
CA MET A 135 -1.33 -6.85 -8.25
C MET A 135 -2.38 -6.24 -9.20
N ALA A 136 -3.36 -7.01 -9.66
CA ALA A 136 -4.42 -6.51 -10.53
C ALA A 136 -5.50 -5.78 -9.73
N PHE A 137 -5.90 -4.59 -10.21
CA PHE A 137 -7.02 -3.85 -9.64
C PHE A 137 -8.33 -4.64 -9.76
N GLY A 138 -9.22 -4.48 -8.78
CA GLY A 138 -10.55 -5.09 -8.79
C GLY A 138 -10.68 -6.32 -7.90
N THR A 139 -10.20 -6.28 -6.65
CA THR A 139 -10.43 -7.37 -5.67
C THR A 139 -11.77 -7.27 -4.95
N GLY A 140 -12.61 -6.28 -5.30
CA GLY A 140 -13.90 -6.01 -4.66
C GLY A 140 -13.83 -5.05 -3.47
N THR A 141 -12.64 -4.78 -2.93
CA THR A 141 -12.43 -3.87 -1.79
C THR A 141 -12.61 -2.39 -2.15
N HIS A 142 -12.39 -2.01 -3.41
CA HIS A 142 -12.58 -0.64 -3.86
C HIS A 142 -14.08 -0.33 -4.07
N PRO A 143 -14.58 0.84 -3.62
CA PRO A 143 -16.01 1.18 -3.70
C PRO A 143 -16.62 1.06 -5.10
N THR A 144 -15.86 1.40 -6.16
CA THR A 144 -16.36 1.31 -7.54
C THR A 144 -16.63 -0.14 -7.96
N THR A 145 -15.71 -1.07 -7.66
CA THR A 145 -15.92 -2.49 -7.92
C THR A 145 -17.08 -3.04 -7.08
N ALA A 146 -17.18 -2.64 -5.82
CA ALA A 146 -18.26 -3.05 -4.91
C ALA A 146 -19.65 -2.65 -5.44
N LEU A 147 -19.78 -1.44 -5.99
CA LEU A 147 -21.03 -0.95 -6.59
C LEU A 147 -21.42 -1.78 -7.82
N CYS A 148 -20.46 -2.08 -8.71
CA CYS A 148 -20.72 -2.89 -9.90
C CYS A 148 -21.12 -4.33 -9.53
N LEU A 149 -20.46 -4.96 -8.56
CA LEU A 149 -20.79 -6.31 -8.10
C LEU A 149 -22.18 -6.36 -7.45
N THR A 150 -22.50 -5.37 -6.61
CA THR A 150 -23.83 -5.27 -5.98
C THR A 150 -24.93 -5.07 -7.02
N TRP A 151 -24.66 -4.26 -8.05
CA TRP A 151 -25.61 -4.07 -9.14
C TRP A 151 -25.80 -5.35 -9.97
N LEU A 152 -24.71 -6.06 -10.30
CA LEU A 152 -24.75 -7.32 -11.03
C LEU A 152 -25.57 -8.39 -10.32
N ASP A 153 -25.43 -8.50 -8.99
CA ASP A 153 -26.14 -9.51 -8.18
C ASP A 153 -27.68 -9.47 -8.38
N GLY A 154 -28.22 -8.26 -8.52
CA GLY A 154 -29.64 -8.01 -8.74
C GLY A 154 -30.12 -8.10 -10.20
N GLN A 155 -29.24 -8.42 -11.16
CA GLN A 155 -29.63 -8.56 -12.58
C GLN A 155 -30.02 -10.00 -12.92
N ASP A 156 -30.99 -10.16 -13.82
CA ASP A 156 -31.17 -11.41 -14.57
C ASP A 156 -30.21 -11.42 -15.75
N LEU A 157 -29.22 -12.31 -15.71
CA LEU A 157 -28.20 -12.44 -16.74
C LEU A 157 -28.42 -13.62 -17.69
N THR A 158 -29.52 -14.37 -17.51
CA THR A 158 -29.80 -15.60 -18.27
C THR A 158 -29.75 -15.35 -19.78
N GLY A 159 -28.89 -16.08 -20.50
CA GLY A 159 -28.73 -15.98 -21.95
C GLY A 159 -28.07 -14.68 -22.44
N LYS A 160 -27.49 -13.86 -21.55
CA LYS A 160 -26.85 -12.60 -21.93
C LYS A 160 -25.35 -12.78 -22.17
N THR A 161 -24.82 -11.96 -23.07
CA THR A 161 -23.38 -11.72 -23.20
C THR A 161 -23.02 -10.42 -22.47
N VAL A 162 -22.02 -10.47 -21.59
CA VAL A 162 -21.51 -9.33 -20.82
C VAL A 162 -20.12 -8.94 -21.32
N VAL A 163 -19.87 -7.63 -21.40
CA VAL A 163 -18.53 -7.09 -21.71
C VAL A 163 -18.03 -6.33 -20.48
N ASP A 164 -16.92 -6.79 -19.93
CA ASP A 164 -16.22 -6.19 -18.80
C ASP A 164 -15.07 -5.32 -19.32
N PHE A 165 -15.38 -4.07 -19.67
CA PHE A 165 -14.42 -3.18 -20.30
C PHE A 165 -13.44 -2.61 -19.27
N GLY A 166 -12.16 -2.99 -19.37
CA GLY A 166 -11.15 -2.68 -18.36
C GLY A 166 -11.15 -3.69 -17.22
N CYS A 167 -11.20 -4.98 -17.56
CA CYS A 167 -11.52 -6.07 -16.63
C CYS A 167 -10.55 -6.21 -15.44
N GLY A 168 -9.30 -5.78 -15.54
CA GLY A 168 -8.34 -5.86 -14.44
C GLY A 168 -8.17 -7.31 -13.93
N SER A 169 -8.61 -7.56 -12.70
CA SER A 169 -8.68 -8.90 -12.10
C SER A 169 -9.67 -9.86 -12.79
N GLY A 170 -10.57 -9.35 -13.65
CA GLY A 170 -11.65 -10.08 -14.27
C GLY A 170 -12.87 -10.30 -13.37
N ILE A 171 -12.90 -9.68 -12.19
CA ILE A 171 -13.91 -9.96 -11.15
C ILE A 171 -15.35 -9.77 -11.63
N LEU A 172 -15.62 -8.77 -12.47
CA LEU A 172 -16.98 -8.47 -12.95
C LEU A 172 -17.40 -9.47 -14.04
N ALA A 173 -16.49 -9.83 -14.95
CA ALA A 173 -16.72 -10.90 -15.92
C ALA A 173 -16.99 -12.24 -15.24
N ILE A 174 -16.20 -12.60 -14.21
CA ILE A 174 -16.39 -13.83 -13.43
C ILE A 174 -17.73 -13.80 -12.67
N ALA A 175 -18.05 -12.67 -12.02
CA ALA A 175 -19.33 -12.49 -11.34
C ALA A 175 -20.51 -12.69 -12.31
N ALA A 176 -20.45 -12.08 -13.49
CA ALA A 176 -21.50 -12.19 -14.49
C ALA A 176 -21.75 -13.64 -14.92
N LEU A 177 -20.68 -14.41 -15.18
CA LEU A 177 -20.78 -15.83 -15.55
C LEU A 177 -21.42 -16.65 -14.42
N LEU A 178 -20.99 -16.46 -13.18
CA LEU A 178 -21.52 -17.20 -12.04
C LEU A 178 -22.96 -16.80 -11.68
N LEU A 179 -23.37 -15.57 -12.01
CA LEU A 179 -24.74 -15.08 -11.86
C LEU A 179 -25.66 -15.48 -13.04
N GLY A 180 -25.17 -16.22 -14.03
CA GLY A 180 -25.96 -16.85 -15.08
C GLY A 180 -25.83 -16.24 -16.47
N ALA A 181 -24.86 -15.34 -16.71
CA ALA A 181 -24.53 -14.92 -18.08
C ALA A 181 -24.09 -16.12 -18.92
N GLU A 182 -24.51 -16.16 -20.18
CA GLU A 182 -24.08 -17.19 -21.13
C GLU A 182 -22.61 -17.00 -21.53
N ARG A 183 -22.18 -15.74 -21.62
CA ARG A 183 -20.84 -15.39 -22.04
C ARG A 183 -20.38 -14.09 -21.39
N ALA A 184 -19.09 -14.01 -21.07
CA ALA A 184 -18.41 -12.79 -20.70
C ALA A 184 -17.19 -12.55 -21.59
N ILE A 185 -16.86 -11.28 -21.83
CA ILE A 185 -15.67 -10.83 -22.55
C ILE A 185 -15.01 -9.76 -21.68
N GLY A 186 -13.79 -10.01 -21.21
CA GLY A 186 -12.98 -9.07 -20.42
C GLY A 186 -11.80 -8.55 -21.21
#